data_AF-S4PJH9-F1
#
_entry.id   AF-S4PJH9-F1
#
_cell.length_a   1.000
_cell.length_b   1.000
_cell.length_c   1.000
_cell.angle_alpha   90.00
_cell.angle_beta   90.00
_cell.angle_gamma   90.00
#
_symmetry.space_group_name_H-M   'P 1'
#
loop_
_entity.id
_entity.type
_entity.pdbx_description
1 polymer ?
#
loop_
_entity_poly.entity_id
_entity_poly.type
_entity_poly.pdbx_seq_one_letter_code
_entity_poly.pdbx_strand_id
1 'polypeptide(L)'
;MEGGVRCSTHTLPATKHCMKHILQDRHQVLFTACGDLRGSDACREPIAKLPLPSSACRYHTGPPAYTTFTLKKEDTGSDSESNTSSDLSQNEVQSPELKTEDLETDNLAVEMIPDQ
;
A
#
# COMPACT_ATOMS: atom_id res chain seq x y z
N MET A 1 -12.04 -0.96 24.89
CA MET A 1 -11.49 -0.82 26.25
C MET A 1 -10.37 -1.83 26.37
N GLU A 2 -9.14 -1.39 26.55
CA GLU A 2 -8.04 -2.29 26.92
C GLU A 2 -7.96 -2.29 28.45
N GLY A 3 -8.19 -3.44 29.09
CA GLY A 3 -7.88 -3.65 30.51
C GLY A 3 -8.64 -2.78 31.53
N GLY A 4 -9.85 -2.30 31.23
CA GLY A 4 -10.69 -1.56 32.21
C GLY A 4 -10.27 -0.11 32.47
N VAL A 5 -9.21 0.39 31.84
CA VAL A 5 -8.81 1.80 31.90
C VAL A 5 -9.47 2.61 30.79
N ARG A 6 -9.90 3.84 31.12
CA ARG A 6 -10.49 4.76 30.14
C ARG A 6 -9.37 5.42 29.33
N CYS A 7 -9.51 5.41 28.01
CA CYS A 7 -8.61 6.14 27.12
C CYS A 7 -8.72 7.65 27.40
N SER A 8 -7.58 8.35 27.53
CA SER A 8 -7.50 9.79 27.76
C SER A 8 -7.44 10.63 26.47
N THR A 9 -7.37 9.99 25.31
CA THR A 9 -7.33 10.70 24.02
C THR A 9 -8.67 11.35 23.71
N HIS A 10 -8.62 12.56 23.16
CA HIS A 10 -9.83 13.29 22.75
C HIS A 10 -10.70 12.45 21.80
N THR A 11 -12.00 12.46 22.03
CA THR A 11 -12.97 11.72 21.21
C THR A 11 -13.17 12.42 19.87
N LEU A 12 -13.54 11.67 18.83
CA LEU A 12 -13.93 12.27 17.56
C LEU A 12 -15.29 12.99 17.70
N PRO A 13 -15.56 14.03 16.88
CA PRO A 13 -16.86 14.68 16.86
C PRO A 13 -18.01 13.68 16.70
N ALA A 14 -19.12 13.91 17.39
CA ALA A 14 -20.33 13.08 17.36
C ALA A 14 -20.17 11.60 17.82
N THR A 15 -19.04 11.21 18.42
CA THR A 15 -18.83 9.85 18.94
C THR A 15 -18.24 9.87 20.35
N LYS A 16 -18.33 8.74 21.07
CA LYS A 16 -17.65 8.53 22.38
C LYS A 16 -16.25 7.93 22.24
N HIS A 17 -15.77 7.75 21.03
CA HIS A 17 -14.54 7.03 20.72
C HIS A 17 -13.48 7.98 20.15
N CYS A 18 -12.23 7.81 20.54
CA CYS A 18 -11.11 8.50 19.90
C CYS A 18 -10.72 7.78 18.60
N MET A 19 -9.80 8.38 17.82
CA MET A 19 -9.33 7.75 16.58
C MET A 19 -8.85 6.32 16.79
N LYS A 20 -8.08 6.04 17.86
CA LYS A 20 -7.57 4.69 18.17
C LYS A 20 -8.68 3.67 18.48
N HIS A 21 -9.84 4.15 18.92
CA HIS A 21 -10.93 3.30 19.39
C HIS A 21 -12.19 3.37 18.53
N ILE A 22 -12.13 4.00 17.36
CA ILE A 22 -13.31 4.23 16.52
C ILE A 22 -13.87 2.92 15.93
N LEU A 23 -13.04 1.88 15.78
CA LEU A 23 -13.45 0.58 15.25
C LEU A 23 -14.26 -0.26 16.26
N GLN A 24 -14.26 0.11 17.54
CA GLN A 24 -15.08 -0.52 18.58
C GLN A 24 -16.50 0.07 18.61
N ASP A 25 -16.74 1.19 17.93
CA ASP A 25 -18.06 1.81 17.84
C ASP A 25 -18.95 1.06 16.84
N ARG A 26 -19.95 0.35 17.37
CA ARG A 26 -20.89 -0.45 16.55
C ARG A 26 -21.78 0.40 15.64
N HIS A 27 -21.93 1.70 15.93
CA HIS A 27 -22.81 2.58 15.17
C HIS A 27 -22.06 3.39 14.12
N GLN A 28 -20.73 3.40 14.16
CA GLN A 28 -19.96 4.23 13.26
C GLN A 28 -19.73 3.50 11.93
N VAL A 29 -19.84 4.23 10.81
CA VAL A 29 -19.77 3.67 9.45
C VAL A 29 -18.62 4.24 8.61
N LEU A 30 -17.96 5.30 9.08
CA LEU A 30 -17.02 6.14 8.33
C LEU A 30 -15.59 5.59 8.25
N PHE A 31 -15.26 4.58 9.05
CA PHE A 31 -13.91 4.03 9.18
C PHE A 31 -13.94 2.50 9.11
N THR A 32 -12.85 1.91 8.64
CA THR A 32 -12.59 0.47 8.63
C THR A 32 -11.17 0.19 9.08
N ALA A 33 -10.84 -1.06 9.40
CA ALA A 33 -9.45 -1.47 9.62
C ALA A 33 -8.69 -1.50 8.28
N CYS A 34 -7.41 -1.14 8.30
CA CYS A 34 -6.53 -1.20 7.14
C CYS A 34 -6.46 -2.61 6.52
N GLY A 35 -6.35 -3.66 7.33
CA GLY A 35 -6.37 -5.06 6.87
C GLY A 35 -5.11 -5.57 6.18
N ASP A 36 -4.09 -4.73 5.96
CA ASP A 36 -2.81 -5.15 5.34
C ASP A 36 -2.16 -6.29 6.15
N LEU A 37 -1.63 -7.31 5.45
CA LEU A 37 -1.10 -8.56 6.01
C LEU A 37 0.43 -8.63 6.02
N ARG A 38 1.13 -7.53 5.72
CA ARG A 38 2.60 -7.52 5.67
C ARG A 38 3.29 -7.64 7.05
N GLY A 39 2.52 -7.55 8.14
CA GLY A 39 2.96 -7.79 9.52
C GLY A 39 2.64 -9.21 10.01
N SER A 40 2.86 -9.47 11.31
CA SER A 40 2.49 -10.76 11.94
C SER A 40 0.98 -10.98 11.97
N ASP A 41 0.22 -9.89 12.14
CA ASP A 41 -1.23 -9.87 12.19
C ASP A 41 -1.77 -8.83 11.20
N ALA A 42 -3.05 -8.97 10.83
CA ALA A 42 -3.73 -8.00 9.99
C ALA A 42 -3.75 -6.61 10.64
N CYS A 43 -3.37 -5.58 9.86
CA CYS A 43 -3.29 -4.21 10.33
C CYS A 43 -4.65 -3.68 10.82
N ARG A 44 -4.69 -3.20 12.07
CA ARG A 44 -5.90 -2.64 12.70
C ARG A 44 -5.95 -1.11 12.72
N GLU A 45 -5.05 -0.45 12.01
CA GLU A 45 -5.06 1.01 11.92
C GLU A 45 -6.39 1.48 11.29
N PRO A 46 -7.13 2.41 11.93
CA PRO A 46 -8.36 2.94 11.39
C PRO A 46 -8.10 3.79 10.12
N ILE A 47 -8.80 3.48 9.05
CA ILE A 47 -8.79 4.21 7.78
C ILE A 47 -10.18 4.74 7.46
N ALA A 48 -10.28 5.95 6.92
CA ALA A 48 -11.55 6.51 6.49
C ALA A 48 -12.05 5.79 5.23
N LYS A 49 -13.33 5.43 5.18
CA LYS A 49 -13.99 4.84 4.01
C LYS A 49 -14.29 5.95 3.00
N LEU A 50 -13.24 6.42 2.33
CA LEU A 50 -13.35 7.36 1.22
C LEU A 50 -13.44 6.58 -0.10
N PRO A 51 -14.13 7.12 -1.12
CA PRO A 51 -14.18 6.53 -2.47
C PRO A 51 -12.85 6.77 -3.21
N LEU A 52 -11.74 6.34 -2.61
CA LEU A 52 -10.39 6.43 -3.16
C LEU A 52 -9.87 5.02 -3.47
N PRO A 53 -9.00 4.85 -4.48
CA PRO A 53 -8.46 3.55 -4.84
C PRO A 53 -7.62 2.90 -3.75
N SER A 54 -7.00 3.71 -2.87
CA SER A 54 -6.15 3.21 -1.79
C SER A 54 -6.98 2.89 -0.55
N SER A 55 -6.95 1.63 -0.15
CA SER A 55 -7.47 1.14 1.14
C SER A 55 -6.35 0.93 2.17
N ALA A 56 -5.17 1.51 1.96
CA ALA A 56 -4.03 1.35 2.87
C ALA A 56 -3.98 2.51 3.90
N CYS A 57 -3.55 2.21 5.13
CA CYS A 57 -3.29 3.24 6.13
C CYS A 57 -1.98 3.99 5.82
N ARG A 58 -1.74 5.10 6.52
CA ARG A 58 -0.53 5.93 6.33
C ARG A 58 0.80 5.17 6.46
N TYR A 59 0.81 4.02 7.12
CA TYR A 59 1.99 3.17 7.30
C TYR A 59 2.15 2.12 6.19
N HIS A 60 1.07 1.85 5.47
CA HIS A 60 1.00 0.86 4.40
C HIS A 60 0.78 1.48 3.01
N THR A 61 0.70 2.81 2.92
CA THR A 61 0.81 3.54 1.66
C THR A 61 2.27 3.57 1.20
N GLY A 62 2.52 3.35 -0.10
CA GLY A 62 3.84 3.52 -0.70
C GLY A 62 4.32 4.98 -0.63
N PRO A 63 5.64 5.23 -0.68
CA PRO A 63 6.18 6.59 -0.72
C PRO A 63 5.65 7.33 -1.96
N PRO A 64 5.42 8.66 -1.86
CA PRO A 64 5.09 9.47 -3.03
C PRO A 64 6.19 9.36 -4.09
N ALA A 65 5.80 9.34 -5.37
CA ALA A 65 6.77 9.48 -6.46
C ALA A 65 7.39 10.88 -6.40
N TYR A 66 8.71 10.97 -6.28
CA TYR A 66 9.44 12.22 -6.38
C TYR A 66 10.07 12.35 -7.75
N THR A 67 10.04 13.55 -8.31
CA THR A 67 10.79 13.88 -9.54
C THR A 67 12.19 14.33 -9.16
N THR A 68 13.21 13.60 -9.60
CA THR A 68 14.60 14.07 -9.47
C THR A 68 14.89 15.13 -10.52
N PHE A 69 15.26 16.33 -10.09
CA PHE A 69 15.81 17.34 -10.99
C PHE A 69 17.34 17.20 -10.97
N THR A 70 17.91 16.77 -12.09
CA THR A 70 19.34 16.86 -12.32
C THR A 70 19.65 18.27 -12.78
N LEU A 71 20.28 19.07 -11.90
CA LEU A 71 20.80 20.37 -12.29
C LEU A 71 21.95 20.14 -13.27
N LYS A 72 21.70 20.32 -14.56
CA LYS A 72 22.78 20.38 -15.55
C LYS A 72 23.58 21.64 -15.24
N LYS A 73 24.83 21.45 -14.78
CA LYS A 73 25.78 22.54 -14.70
C LYS A 73 26.02 23.03 -16.12
N GLU A 74 25.58 24.24 -16.43
CA GLU A 74 25.99 24.93 -17.65
C GLU A 74 27.45 25.33 -17.47
N ASP A 75 28.34 24.66 -18.20
CA ASP A 75 29.76 24.98 -18.22
C ASP A 75 29.95 26.33 -18.93
N THR A 76 29.90 27.41 -18.16
CA THR A 76 30.65 28.62 -18.51
C THR A 76 32.12 28.26 -18.28
N GLY A 77 32.84 28.05 -19.38
CA GLY A 77 34.19 27.47 -19.41
C GLY A 77 35.15 28.13 -18.41
N SER A 78 35.66 27.31 -17.50
CA SER A 78 36.92 27.51 -16.83
C SER A 78 37.51 26.13 -16.60
N ASP A 79 38.50 25.79 -17.43
CA ASP A 79 39.19 24.50 -17.43
C ASP A 79 39.77 24.22 -16.04
N SER A 80 39.30 23.13 -15.43
CA SER A 80 39.94 22.53 -14.27
C SER A 80 39.63 21.05 -14.27
N GLU A 81 40.57 20.30 -14.84
CA GLU A 81 40.63 18.84 -14.88
C GLU A 81 40.24 18.24 -13.52
N SER A 82 39.12 17.55 -13.47
CA SER A 82 38.68 16.80 -12.29
C SER A 82 38.29 15.40 -12.74
N ASN A 83 39.22 14.46 -12.56
CA ASN A 83 39.01 13.04 -12.80
C ASN A 83 38.05 12.50 -11.74
N THR A 84 36.77 12.35 -12.07
CA THR A 84 35.84 11.58 -11.25
C THR A 84 35.56 10.25 -11.95
N SER A 85 36.43 9.27 -11.70
CA SER A 85 36.09 7.86 -11.94
C SER A 85 34.88 7.52 -11.08
N SER A 86 33.74 7.33 -11.72
CA SER A 86 32.59 6.68 -11.11
C SER A 86 32.44 5.33 -11.77
N ASP A 87 32.85 4.32 -11.01
CA ASP A 87 32.86 2.90 -11.32
C ASP A 87 31.45 2.42 -11.73
N LEU A 88 31.38 1.70 -12.85
CA LEU A 88 30.16 1.08 -13.35
C LEU A 88 29.90 -0.21 -12.55
N SER A 89 29.07 -0.15 -11.51
CA SER A 89 28.53 -1.38 -10.94
C SER A 89 27.37 -1.88 -11.80
N GLN A 90 27.72 -2.69 -12.79
CA GLN A 90 26.81 -3.65 -13.41
C GLN A 90 26.41 -4.66 -12.33
N ASN A 91 25.19 -4.55 -11.81
CA ASN A 91 24.52 -5.67 -11.16
C ASN A 91 23.41 -6.17 -12.09
N GLU A 92 23.80 -6.96 -13.08
CA GLU A 92 22.91 -7.96 -13.66
C GLU A 92 22.84 -9.16 -12.70
N VAL A 93 21.71 -9.36 -12.00
CA VAL A 93 21.28 -10.72 -11.62
C VAL A 93 19.74 -10.77 -11.53
N GLN A 94 19.17 -11.33 -12.61
CA GLN A 94 18.02 -12.25 -12.69
C GLN A 94 16.73 -11.98 -11.90
N SER A 95 15.72 -11.54 -12.67
CA SER A 95 14.32 -11.92 -12.49
C SER A 95 14.19 -13.45 -12.38
N PRO A 96 13.50 -14.00 -11.36
CA PRO A 96 13.03 -15.38 -11.42
C PRO A 96 11.82 -15.44 -12.35
N GLU A 97 11.99 -16.22 -13.41
CA GLU A 97 11.00 -16.56 -14.43
C GLU A 97 9.68 -17.07 -13.80
N LEU A 98 8.59 -16.49 -14.28
CA LEU A 98 7.25 -17.04 -14.19
C LEU A 98 7.24 -18.37 -14.94
N LYS A 99 7.21 -19.49 -14.21
CA LYS A 99 6.70 -20.75 -14.76
C LYS A 99 5.20 -20.73 -14.65
N THR A 100 4.56 -20.28 -15.72
CA THR A 100 3.21 -20.69 -16.05
C THR A 100 3.27 -22.18 -16.35
N GLU A 101 2.79 -22.98 -15.41
CA GLU A 101 2.45 -24.38 -15.66
C GLU A 101 0.96 -24.42 -16.01
N ASP A 102 0.73 -24.70 -17.28
CA ASP A 102 -0.56 -24.89 -17.91
C ASP A 102 -1.14 -26.22 -17.41
N LEU A 103 -2.30 -26.18 -16.74
CA LEU A 103 -3.18 -27.35 -16.60
C LEU A 103 -4.62 -26.92 -16.86
N GLU A 104 -4.97 -27.07 -18.14
CA GLU A 104 -6.16 -27.74 -18.65
C GLU A 104 -7.47 -27.51 -17.91
N THR A 105 -8.25 -26.58 -18.46
CA THR A 105 -9.71 -26.56 -18.29
C THR A 105 -10.32 -27.79 -18.94
N ASP A 106 -10.71 -28.77 -18.13
CA ASP A 106 -11.62 -29.82 -18.56
C ASP A 106 -12.98 -29.22 -18.93
N ASN A 107 -13.27 -29.26 -20.23
CA ASN A 107 -14.58 -29.01 -20.81
C ASN A 107 -15.54 -30.10 -20.34
N LEU A 108 -16.34 -29.82 -19.32
CA LEU A 108 -17.57 -30.58 -19.08
C LEU A 108 -18.71 -29.93 -19.88
N ALA A 109 -18.91 -30.44 -21.10
CA ALA A 109 -20.15 -30.27 -21.83
C ALA A 109 -21.30 -30.89 -21.01
N VAL A 110 -22.20 -30.05 -20.50
CA VAL A 110 -23.52 -30.50 -20.03
C VAL A 110 -24.58 -29.63 -20.69
N GLU A 111 -25.03 -30.18 -21.81
CA GLU A 111 -26.36 -30.23 -22.38
C GLU A 111 -27.32 -29.03 -22.22
N MET A 112 -27.76 -28.60 -23.41
CA MET A 112 -28.91 -27.77 -23.70
C MET A 112 -30.17 -28.33 -23.04
N ILE A 113 -30.84 -27.54 -22.18
CA ILE A 113 -32.23 -27.79 -21.79
C ILE A 113 -33.10 -26.81 -22.60
N PRO A 114 -34.02 -27.28 -23.46
CA PRO A 114 -34.88 -26.40 -24.24
C PRO A 114 -36.01 -25.81 -23.39
N ASP A 115 -36.40 -24.59 -23.77
CA ASP A 115 -37.59 -23.85 -23.37
C ASP A 115 -38.85 -24.73 -23.29
N GLN A 116 -39.55 -24.67 -22.16
CA GLN A 116 -40.99 -24.89 -22.04
C GLN A 116 -41.57 -23.98 -20.97
#